data_AF-A0A8H3DU02-F1
#
_entry.id   AF-A0A8H3DU02-F1
#
_cell.length_a   1.000
_cell.length_b   1.000
_cell.length_c   1.000
_cell.angle_alpha   90.00
_cell.angle_beta   90.00
_cell.angle_gamma   90.00
#
_symmetry.space_group_name_H-M   'P 1'
#
loop_
_entity.id
_entity.type
_entity.pdbx_description
1 polymer ?
#
loop_
_entity_poly.entity_id
_entity_poly.type
_entity_poly.pdbx_seq_one_letter_code
_entity_poly.pdbx_strand_id
1 'polypeptide(L)'
;MGTLKVVTVDPSNVKHIIATSFNQFEKGEKFHDMLEGFLGTGIFNSDGDTWKLTFLDYLVTVSNDPSLIRDSLISFLLAGRDTTASLLTFIIYVLALHPDVCNQLAKEINETVCEDRLCTFEEIKSMRYLRATINETLRLFPPVPFNIRRSTSNPSILPSNSSEARDGLFLYPRCSVTYSLLHIHRRKDIWGEDAEDFKPERWLADDSKRVHVTNPFAFLPFNGGPRMVKT
;
A
#
# COMPACT_ATOMS: atom_id res chain seq x y z
N MET A 1 -30.85 -10.52 0.36
CA MET A 1 -30.36 -10.88 -0.99
C MET A 1 -28.85 -10.65 -1.04
N GLY A 2 -28.07 -11.68 -1.35
CA GLY A 2 -26.60 -11.63 -1.25
C GLY A 2 -25.99 -10.67 -2.27
N THR A 3 -25.16 -9.74 -1.81
CA THR A 3 -24.34 -8.91 -2.70
C THR A 3 -23.24 -9.79 -3.27
N LEU A 4 -23.15 -9.92 -4.60
CA LEU A 4 -22.02 -10.61 -5.25
C LEU A 4 -20.71 -9.94 -4.82
N LYS A 5 -19.76 -10.76 -4.38
CA LYS A 5 -18.40 -10.33 -4.02
C LYS A 5 -17.42 -11.03 -4.93
N VAL A 6 -16.57 -10.26 -5.60
CA VAL A 6 -15.48 -10.77 -6.44
C VAL A 6 -14.17 -10.58 -5.68
N VAL A 7 -13.29 -11.58 -5.73
CA VAL A 7 -11.91 -11.47 -5.22
C VAL A 7 -10.95 -11.65 -6.39
N THR A 8 -9.96 -10.77 -6.49
CA THR A 8 -8.94 -10.83 -7.54
C THR A 8 -7.53 -10.79 -6.95
N VAL A 9 -6.62 -11.53 -7.59
CA VAL A 9 -5.18 -11.52 -7.32
C VAL A 9 -4.39 -11.18 -8.59
N ASP A 10 -5.05 -10.62 -9.60
CA ASP A 10 -4.42 -10.20 -10.85
C ASP A 10 -4.02 -8.71 -10.80
N PRO A 11 -2.73 -8.36 -10.95
CA PRO A 11 -2.27 -6.97 -11.04
C PRO A 11 -2.99 -6.13 -12.11
N SER A 12 -3.39 -6.73 -13.24
CA SER A 12 -4.16 -6.04 -14.28
C SER A 12 -5.53 -5.58 -13.76
N ASN A 13 -6.19 -6.41 -12.95
CA ASN A 13 -7.43 -6.03 -12.29
C ASN A 13 -7.22 -4.93 -11.27
N VAL A 14 -6.13 -5.00 -10.49
CA VAL A 14 -5.80 -3.95 -9.52
C VAL A 14 -5.57 -2.62 -10.24
N LYS A 15 -4.76 -2.60 -11.30
CA LYS A 15 -4.54 -1.43 -12.16
C LYS A 15 -5.85 -0.87 -12.70
N HIS A 16 -6.75 -1.74 -13.16
CA HIS A 16 -8.05 -1.32 -13.66
C HIS A 16 -8.87 -0.60 -12.59
N ILE A 17 -8.95 -1.20 -11.40
CA ILE A 17 -9.76 -0.72 -10.28
C ILE A 17 -9.24 0.60 -9.72
N ILE A 18 -7.92 0.72 -9.51
CA ILE A 18 -7.36 1.87 -8.76
C ILE A 18 -6.72 2.94 -9.65
N ALA A 19 -6.52 2.68 -10.94
CA ALA A 19 -5.89 3.63 -11.85
C ALA A 19 -6.71 3.90 -13.12
N THR A 20 -6.87 2.93 -14.03
CA THR A 20 -7.41 3.25 -15.37
C THR A 20 -8.90 3.51 -15.41
N SER A 21 -9.67 2.86 -14.53
CA SER A 21 -11.13 2.99 -14.46
C SER A 21 -11.58 3.43 -13.07
N PHE A 22 -10.73 4.20 -12.38
CA PHE A 22 -10.93 4.65 -11.00
C PHE A 22 -12.35 5.20 -10.73
N ASN A 23 -12.90 6.02 -11.64
CA ASN A 23 -14.22 6.64 -11.48
C ASN A 23 -15.40 5.65 -11.54
N GLN A 24 -15.18 4.41 -11.97
CA GLN A 24 -16.19 3.34 -11.95
C GLN A 24 -16.21 2.59 -10.61
N PHE A 25 -15.29 2.90 -9.70
CA PHE A 25 -15.13 2.22 -8.42
C PHE A 25 -15.17 3.20 -7.25
N GLU A 26 -15.99 2.89 -6.25
CA GLU A 26 -16.09 3.62 -4.99
C GLU A 26 -15.69 2.70 -3.81
N LYS A 27 -15.57 3.26 -2.61
CA LYS A 27 -15.35 2.48 -1.38
C LYS A 27 -16.64 1.72 -0.96
N GLY A 28 -17.80 2.30 -1.23
CA GLY A 28 -19.14 1.75 -0.93
C GLY A 28 -19.57 1.98 0.53
N GLU A 29 -20.88 1.85 0.78
CA GLU A 29 -21.53 2.12 2.09
C GLU A 29 -20.90 1.32 3.23
N LYS A 30 -20.64 0.01 3.05
CA LYS A 30 -20.05 -0.84 4.10
C LYS A 30 -18.66 -0.39 4.58
N PHE A 31 -17.89 0.27 3.73
CA PHE A 31 -16.60 0.82 4.11
C PHE A 31 -16.77 2.15 4.86
N HIS A 32 -17.77 2.95 4.47
CA HIS A 32 -18.17 4.12 5.25
C HIS A 32 -18.66 3.70 6.63
N ASP A 33 -19.62 2.78 6.74
CA ASP A 33 -20.15 2.32 8.04
C ASP A 33 -19.05 1.78 8.98
N MET A 34 -18.06 1.07 8.42
CA MET A 34 -16.93 0.52 9.17
C MET A 34 -15.98 1.59 9.72
N LEU A 35 -15.84 2.72 9.02
CA LEU A 35 -14.88 3.77 9.35
C LEU A 35 -15.51 5.07 9.85
N GLU A 36 -16.81 5.27 9.67
CA GLU A 36 -17.55 6.46 10.13
C GLU A 36 -17.50 6.56 11.66
N GLY A 37 -17.59 5.43 12.36
CA GLY A 37 -17.42 5.36 13.81
C GLY A 37 -15.98 5.53 14.32
N PHE A 38 -14.96 5.46 13.44
CA PHE A 38 -13.54 5.49 13.81
C PHE A 38 -12.75 6.70 13.26
N LEU A 39 -13.13 7.24 12.10
CA LEU A 39 -12.43 8.29 11.35
C LEU A 39 -13.33 9.51 11.02
N GLY A 40 -14.64 9.47 11.29
CA GLY A 40 -15.56 10.54 10.92
C GLY A 40 -15.51 10.90 9.42
N THR A 41 -15.82 12.14 9.05
CA THR A 41 -15.77 12.65 7.66
C THR A 41 -14.40 13.25 7.29
N GLY A 42 -13.31 12.67 7.81
CA GLY A 42 -11.96 13.24 7.72
C GLY A 42 -11.32 13.32 6.32
N ILE A 43 -10.23 14.07 6.24
CA ILE A 43 -9.48 14.51 5.05
C ILE A 43 -8.95 13.40 4.10
N PHE A 44 -9.10 12.11 4.43
CA PHE A 44 -8.78 11.00 3.52
C PHE A 44 -9.69 10.94 2.27
N ASN A 45 -10.46 12.00 2.02
CA ASN A 45 -11.32 12.19 0.88
C ASN A 45 -11.05 13.48 0.06
N SER A 46 -10.15 14.40 0.46
CA SER A 46 -9.95 15.68 -0.24
C SER A 46 -8.71 15.74 -1.14
N ASP A 47 -8.80 16.51 -2.24
CA ASP A 47 -7.76 16.70 -3.26
C ASP A 47 -7.13 18.11 -3.20
N GLY A 48 -5.84 18.26 -3.54
CA GLY A 48 -5.21 19.59 -3.77
C GLY A 48 -3.69 19.70 -3.54
N ASP A 49 -3.08 20.76 -4.08
CA ASP A 49 -1.66 21.09 -4.02
C ASP A 49 -1.34 22.11 -2.91
N THR A 50 -0.68 21.69 -1.82
CA THR A 50 0.05 22.61 -0.92
C THR A 50 1.09 21.86 -0.09
N TRP A 51 2.28 21.64 -0.65
CA TRP A 51 3.33 20.78 -0.07
C TRP A 51 4.28 21.50 0.91
N LYS A 52 4.06 22.79 1.21
CA LYS A 52 4.97 23.62 2.03
C LYS A 52 4.46 23.98 3.44
N LEU A 53 3.23 23.59 3.76
CA LEU A 53 2.65 23.80 5.09
C LEU A 53 2.77 22.50 5.88
N THR A 54 3.01 22.58 7.20
CA THR A 54 2.77 21.38 8.02
C THR A 54 1.29 21.01 7.87
N PHE A 55 0.96 19.73 8.01
CA PHE A 55 -0.43 19.27 7.89
C PHE A 55 -1.39 20.06 8.80
N LEU A 56 -0.92 20.44 9.99
CA LEU A 56 -1.63 21.30 10.93
C LEU A 56 -1.85 22.71 10.39
N ASP A 57 -0.80 23.34 9.85
CA ASP A 57 -0.91 24.67 9.26
C ASP A 57 -1.90 24.67 8.09
N TYR A 58 -1.88 23.63 7.26
CA TYR A 58 -2.84 23.46 6.18
C TYR A 58 -4.28 23.36 6.71
N LEU A 59 -4.53 22.48 7.68
CA LEU A 59 -5.87 22.29 8.25
C LEU A 59 -6.43 23.60 8.83
N VAL A 60 -5.60 24.39 9.51
CA VAL A 60 -5.98 25.68 10.07
C VAL A 60 -6.23 26.73 8.98
N THR A 61 -5.52 26.66 7.84
CA THR A 61 -5.77 27.57 6.71
C THR A 61 -7.04 27.24 5.93
N VAL A 62 -7.48 25.97 5.92
CA VAL A 62 -8.59 25.49 5.09
C VAL A 62 -9.91 25.42 5.85
N SER A 63 -9.87 25.30 7.19
CA SER A 63 -11.08 25.26 8.01
C SER A 63 -10.87 25.93 9.37
N ASN A 64 -11.91 26.60 9.85
CA ASN A 64 -11.99 27.14 11.21
C ASN A 64 -12.86 26.28 12.14
N ASP A 65 -13.38 25.13 11.67
CA ASP A 65 -14.19 24.22 12.49
C ASP A 65 -13.28 23.31 13.34
N PRO A 66 -13.25 23.47 14.68
CA PRO A 66 -12.40 22.68 15.56
C PRO A 66 -12.73 21.18 15.53
N SER A 67 -13.98 20.80 15.25
CA SER A 67 -14.39 19.39 15.19
C SER A 67 -13.81 18.73 13.94
N LEU A 68 -13.93 19.39 12.79
CA LEU A 68 -13.34 18.91 11.53
C LEU A 68 -11.81 18.78 11.62
N ILE A 69 -11.14 19.76 12.23
CA ILE A 69 -9.68 19.73 12.44
C ILE A 69 -9.30 18.55 13.35
N ARG A 70 -9.98 18.40 14.50
CA ARG A 70 -9.75 17.30 15.44
C ARG A 70 -9.95 15.94 14.77
N ASP A 71 -11.07 15.76 14.07
CA ASP A 71 -11.42 14.48 13.46
C ASP A 71 -10.45 14.13 12.31
N SER A 72 -10.00 15.14 11.55
CA SER A 72 -8.95 14.96 10.52
C SER A 72 -7.59 14.60 11.13
N LEU A 73 -7.21 15.19 12.26
CA LEU A 73 -5.96 14.89 12.97
C LEU A 73 -5.96 13.48 13.56
N ILE A 74 -7.05 13.11 14.25
CA ILE A 74 -7.23 11.77 14.82
C ILE A 74 -7.15 10.72 13.71
N SER A 75 -7.85 10.96 12.60
CA SER A 75 -7.82 10.06 11.46
C SER A 75 -6.41 9.85 10.92
N PHE A 76 -5.65 10.94 10.76
CA PHE A 76 -4.27 10.87 10.25
C PHE A 76 -3.35 10.08 11.18
N LEU A 77 -3.43 10.37 12.48
CA LEU A 77 -2.64 9.69 13.50
C LEU A 77 -2.95 8.20 13.56
N LEU A 78 -4.22 7.80 13.52
CA LEU A 78 -4.62 6.40 13.55
C LEU A 78 -4.14 5.65 12.31
N ALA A 79 -4.32 6.23 11.12
CA ALA A 79 -3.89 5.61 9.86
C ALA A 79 -2.37 5.38 9.82
N GLY A 80 -1.57 6.36 10.27
CA GLY A 80 -0.12 6.25 10.31
C GLY A 80 0.41 5.36 11.44
N ARG A 81 -0.26 5.34 12.60
CA ARG A 81 0.19 4.60 13.78
C ARG A 81 0.11 3.10 13.59
N ASP A 82 -1.06 2.58 13.27
CA ASP A 82 -1.28 1.13 13.30
C ASP A 82 -0.55 0.44 12.14
N THR A 83 -0.48 1.09 10.97
CA THR A 83 0.28 0.57 9.82
C THR A 83 1.79 0.55 10.06
N THR A 84 2.35 1.62 10.65
CA THR A 84 3.78 1.70 10.98
C THR A 84 4.14 0.73 12.11
N ALA A 85 3.30 0.63 13.15
CA ALA A 85 3.52 -0.32 14.25
C ALA A 85 3.51 -1.78 13.75
N SER A 86 2.58 -2.11 12.86
CA SER A 86 2.52 -3.43 12.21
C SER A 86 3.80 -3.71 11.42
N LEU A 87 4.24 -2.77 10.57
CA LEU A 87 5.49 -2.92 9.80
C LEU A 87 6.70 -3.13 10.72
N LEU A 88 6.89 -2.28 11.73
CA LEU A 88 8.00 -2.40 12.67
C LEU A 88 7.98 -3.74 13.41
N THR A 89 6.80 -4.21 13.81
CA THR A 89 6.64 -5.52 14.46
C THR A 89 7.13 -6.64 13.54
N PHE A 90 6.75 -6.63 12.26
CA PHE A 90 7.20 -7.64 11.31
C PHE A 90 8.67 -7.50 10.94
N ILE A 91 9.23 -6.28 10.91
CA ILE A 91 10.68 -6.09 10.75
C ILE A 91 11.43 -6.78 11.89
N ILE A 92 11.05 -6.54 13.14
CA ILE A 92 11.70 -7.20 14.28
C ILE A 92 11.52 -8.73 14.22
N TYR A 93 10.34 -9.20 13.83
CA TYR A 93 10.06 -10.62 13.64
C TYR A 93 10.97 -11.27 12.59
N VAL A 94 11.11 -10.69 11.40
CA VAL A 94 11.97 -11.26 10.35
C VAL A 94 13.45 -11.16 10.72
N LEU A 95 13.90 -10.09 11.38
CA LEU A 95 15.29 -9.98 11.84
C LEU A 95 15.62 -11.03 12.91
N ALA A 96 14.66 -11.42 13.75
CA ALA A 96 14.83 -12.51 14.70
C ALA A 96 14.95 -13.88 14.03
N LEU A 97 14.30 -14.07 12.87
CA LEU A 97 14.34 -15.32 12.10
C LEU A 97 15.51 -15.40 11.11
N HIS A 98 16.07 -14.26 10.70
CA HIS A 98 17.14 -14.14 9.72
C HIS A 98 18.36 -13.39 10.28
N PRO A 99 19.20 -14.06 11.10
CA PRO A 99 20.39 -13.44 11.69
C PRO A 99 21.39 -12.93 10.65
N ASP A 100 21.45 -13.56 9.48
CA ASP A 100 22.25 -13.15 8.33
C ASP A 100 21.83 -11.77 7.80
N VAL A 101 20.53 -11.55 7.62
CA VAL A 101 19.97 -10.23 7.25
C VAL A 101 20.26 -9.20 8.34
N CYS A 102 20.08 -9.58 9.61
CA CYS A 102 20.35 -8.70 10.75
C CYS A 102 21.81 -8.23 10.78
N ASN A 103 22.76 -9.15 10.59
CA ASN A 103 24.18 -8.83 10.53
C ASN A 103 24.52 -7.91 9.34
N GLN A 104 23.94 -8.18 8.17
CA GLN A 104 24.15 -7.36 6.98
C GLN A 104 23.58 -5.94 7.14
N LEU A 105 22.41 -5.82 7.77
CA LEU A 105 21.79 -4.53 8.08
C LEU A 105 22.62 -3.74 9.11
N ALA A 106 23.08 -4.41 10.18
CA ALA A 106 23.93 -3.80 11.19
C ALA A 106 25.25 -3.29 10.57
N LYS A 107 25.83 -4.04 9.63
CA LYS A 107 27.01 -3.60 8.88
C LYS A 107 26.74 -2.31 8.09
N GLU A 108 25.67 -2.26 7.29
CA GLU A 108 25.34 -1.06 6.51
C GLU A 108 25.08 0.17 7.40
N ILE A 109 24.39 -0.04 8.53
CA ILE A 109 24.10 1.03 9.49
C ILE A 109 25.40 1.54 10.14
N ASN A 110 26.27 0.66 10.62
CA ASN A 110 27.52 1.04 11.27
C ASN A 110 28.52 1.70 10.30
N GLU A 111 28.48 1.37 9.01
CA GLU A 111 29.29 2.02 7.97
C GLU A 111 28.80 3.43 7.62
N THR A 112 27.51 3.72 7.84
CA THR A 112 26.87 4.97 7.41
C THR A 112 26.65 5.94 8.58
N VAL A 113 26.30 5.43 9.77
CA VAL A 113 25.97 6.24 10.94
C VAL A 113 27.21 6.50 11.79
N CYS A 114 27.52 7.77 12.01
CA CYS A 114 28.57 8.16 12.97
C CYS A 114 28.01 8.17 14.40
N GLU A 115 28.71 7.56 15.37
CA GLU A 115 28.26 7.50 16.77
C GLU A 115 28.11 8.88 17.43
N ASP A 116 28.88 9.88 16.97
CA ASP A 116 28.94 11.20 17.59
C ASP A 116 27.81 12.17 17.15
N ARG A 117 26.93 11.77 16.23
CA ARG A 117 25.85 12.65 15.75
C ARG A 117 24.61 11.90 15.30
N LEU A 118 23.51 12.65 15.18
CA LEU A 118 22.31 12.14 14.54
C LEU A 118 22.56 11.85 13.06
N CYS A 119 21.93 10.78 12.58
CA CYS A 119 21.91 10.41 11.18
C CYS A 119 21.11 11.44 10.37
N THR A 120 21.63 11.83 9.21
CA THR A 120 20.96 12.76 8.30
C THR A 120 19.97 12.01 7.40
N PHE A 121 19.01 12.74 6.84
CA PHE A 121 18.03 12.16 5.91
C PHE A 121 18.69 11.53 4.67
N GLU A 122 19.71 12.18 4.10
CA GLU A 122 20.40 11.66 2.91
C GLU A 122 21.19 10.38 3.20
N GLU A 123 21.70 10.22 4.43
CA GLU A 123 22.35 8.99 4.89
C GLU A 123 21.35 7.85 5.03
N ILE A 124 20.19 8.08 5.65
CA ILE A 124 19.13 7.07 5.74
C ILE A 124 18.69 6.66 4.32
N LYS A 125 18.60 7.61 3.41
CA LYS A 125 18.19 7.39 2.03
C LYS A 125 19.24 6.61 1.21
N SER A 126 20.51 6.69 1.57
CA SER A 126 21.59 5.95 0.90
C SER A 126 21.69 4.49 1.35
N MET A 127 21.11 4.11 2.48
CA MET A 127 21.05 2.74 3.00
C MET A 127 20.12 1.86 2.14
N ARG A 128 20.70 1.23 1.12
CA ARG A 128 19.96 0.43 0.14
C ARG A 128 19.46 -0.88 0.72
N TYR A 129 20.23 -1.53 1.60
CA TYR A 129 19.87 -2.78 2.23
C TYR A 129 18.75 -2.59 3.27
N LEU A 130 18.77 -1.48 4.01
CA LEU A 130 17.67 -1.06 4.87
C LEU A 130 16.37 -0.92 4.08
N ARG A 131 16.40 -0.16 2.98
CA ARG A 131 15.21 0.00 2.12
C ARG A 131 14.76 -1.34 1.52
N ALA A 132 15.68 -2.20 1.12
CA ALA A 132 15.39 -3.53 0.63
C ALA A 132 14.68 -4.40 1.68
N THR A 133 15.16 -4.36 2.93
CA THR A 133 14.58 -5.09 4.06
C THR A 133 13.16 -4.61 4.38
N ILE A 134 12.95 -3.29 4.39
CA ILE A 134 11.62 -2.70 4.58
C ILE A 134 10.66 -3.14 3.46
N ASN A 135 11.09 -3.05 2.20
CA ASN A 135 10.27 -3.44 1.06
C ASN A 135 9.92 -4.93 1.06
N GLU A 136 10.87 -5.79 1.40
CA GLU A 136 10.63 -7.23 1.50
C GLU A 136 9.68 -7.57 2.65
N THR A 137 9.78 -6.84 3.76
CA THR A 137 8.83 -6.97 4.86
C THR A 137 7.43 -6.55 4.43
N LEU A 138 7.29 -5.41 3.74
CA LEU A 138 6.01 -4.94 3.20
C LEU A 138 5.40 -5.90 2.17
N ARG A 139 6.24 -6.62 1.41
CA ARG A 139 5.80 -7.64 0.44
C ARG A 139 5.20 -8.85 1.16
N LEU A 140 5.89 -9.38 2.15
CA LEU A 140 5.48 -10.61 2.84
C LEU A 140 4.41 -10.37 3.91
N PHE A 141 4.44 -9.19 4.53
CA PHE A 141 3.59 -8.77 5.65
C PHE A 141 2.99 -7.37 5.41
N PRO A 142 2.18 -7.18 4.36
CA PRO A 142 1.56 -5.89 4.10
C PRO A 142 0.58 -5.53 5.23
N PRO A 143 0.71 -4.36 5.89
CA PRO A 143 -0.20 -3.96 6.96
C PRO A 143 -1.67 -3.89 6.53
N VAL A 144 -1.94 -3.63 5.24
CA VAL A 144 -3.26 -3.66 4.63
C VAL A 144 -3.30 -4.77 3.54
N PRO A 145 -3.55 -6.04 3.91
CA PRO A 145 -3.42 -7.18 3.01
C PRO A 145 -4.56 -7.29 1.98
N PHE A 146 -5.72 -6.70 2.26
CA PHE A 146 -6.90 -6.72 1.41
C PHE A 146 -7.48 -5.33 1.27
N ASN A 147 -7.89 -4.97 0.07
CA ASN A 147 -8.54 -3.70 -0.21
C ASN A 147 -9.85 -3.96 -0.94
N ILE A 148 -10.89 -3.24 -0.53
CA ILE A 148 -12.24 -3.39 -1.08
C ILE A 148 -12.58 -2.13 -1.88
N ARG A 149 -13.16 -2.35 -3.05
CA ARG A 149 -13.84 -1.35 -3.88
C ARG A 149 -15.20 -1.90 -4.28
N ARG A 150 -16.06 -1.04 -4.80
CA ARG A 150 -17.41 -1.37 -5.25
C ARG A 150 -17.66 -0.68 -6.58
N SER A 151 -18.18 -1.39 -7.57
CA SER A 151 -18.60 -0.76 -8.81
C SER A 151 -19.73 0.24 -8.51
N THR A 152 -19.76 1.36 -9.24
CA THR A 152 -20.80 2.38 -9.08
C THR A 152 -22.15 1.88 -9.62
N SER A 153 -23.08 2.80 -9.88
CA SER A 153 -24.36 2.50 -10.54
C SER A 153 -24.21 1.99 -11.98
N ASN A 154 -23.02 2.11 -12.57
CA ASN A 154 -22.71 1.58 -13.90
C ASN A 154 -22.03 0.21 -13.79
N PRO A 155 -22.34 -0.75 -14.70
CA PRO A 155 -21.58 -1.98 -14.78
C PRO A 155 -20.13 -1.70 -15.20
N SER A 156 -19.23 -2.60 -14.83
CA SER A 156 -17.81 -2.54 -15.19
C SER A 156 -17.34 -3.93 -15.64
N ILE A 157 -16.21 -4.01 -16.34
CA ILE A 157 -15.62 -5.26 -16.79
C ILE A 157 -14.20 -5.32 -16.25
N LEU A 158 -13.91 -6.31 -15.41
CA LEU A 158 -12.53 -6.57 -15.00
C LEU A 158 -11.79 -7.22 -16.16
N PRO A 159 -10.61 -6.73 -16.54
CA PRO A 159 -9.82 -7.35 -17.59
C PRO A 159 -9.47 -8.80 -17.22
N SER A 160 -9.31 -9.64 -18.22
CA SER A 160 -8.82 -11.00 -18.03
C SER A 160 -7.59 -11.22 -18.87
N ASN A 161 -6.57 -11.81 -18.25
CA ASN A 161 -5.40 -12.29 -18.98
C ASN A 161 -5.57 -13.75 -19.45
N SER A 162 -6.73 -14.38 -19.18
CA SER A 162 -7.00 -15.75 -19.60
C SER A 162 -7.42 -15.84 -21.07
N SER A 163 -6.98 -16.89 -21.75
CA SER A 163 -7.42 -17.21 -23.11
C SER A 163 -8.91 -17.56 -23.21
N GLU A 164 -9.51 -18.04 -22.12
CA GLU A 164 -10.90 -18.52 -22.05
C GLU A 164 -11.93 -17.42 -21.78
N ALA A 165 -11.55 -16.37 -21.04
CA ALA A 165 -12.43 -15.25 -20.72
C ALA A 165 -11.91 -13.93 -21.29
N ARG A 166 -11.60 -13.89 -22.61
CA ARG A 166 -11.00 -12.72 -23.27
C ARG A 166 -11.79 -11.42 -23.07
N ASP A 167 -13.11 -11.53 -22.96
CA ASP A 167 -13.99 -10.38 -22.77
C ASP A 167 -13.98 -9.82 -21.35
N GLY A 168 -13.23 -10.44 -20.43
CA GLY A 168 -13.16 -10.03 -19.03
C GLY A 168 -14.31 -10.57 -18.17
N LEU A 169 -14.30 -10.21 -16.88
CA LEU A 169 -15.37 -10.55 -15.95
C LEU A 169 -16.34 -9.38 -15.79
N PHE A 170 -17.59 -9.58 -16.18
CA PHE A 170 -18.64 -8.58 -16.02
C PHE A 170 -19.01 -8.39 -14.54
N LEU A 171 -18.94 -7.16 -14.07
CA LEU A 171 -19.36 -6.72 -12.75
C LEU A 171 -20.70 -6.00 -12.86
N TYR A 172 -21.71 -6.55 -12.18
CA TYR A 172 -22.97 -5.85 -11.98
C TYR A 172 -22.76 -4.52 -11.24
N PRO A 173 -23.66 -3.53 -11.43
CA PRO A 173 -23.67 -2.33 -10.60
C PRO A 173 -23.66 -2.67 -9.11
N ARG A 174 -22.95 -1.87 -8.31
CA ARG A 174 -22.87 -2.06 -6.84
C ARG A 174 -22.25 -3.39 -6.40
N CYS A 175 -21.45 -4.03 -7.25
CA CYS A 175 -20.72 -5.25 -6.93
C CYS A 175 -19.44 -4.91 -6.17
N SER A 176 -19.18 -5.60 -5.05
CA SER A 176 -17.93 -5.42 -4.30
C SER A 176 -16.81 -6.26 -4.92
N VAL A 177 -15.65 -5.63 -5.12
CA VAL A 177 -14.43 -6.27 -5.60
C VAL A 177 -13.36 -6.10 -4.54
N THR A 178 -12.78 -7.20 -4.09
CA THR A 178 -11.65 -7.23 -3.17
C THR A 178 -10.41 -7.62 -3.95
N TYR A 179 -9.33 -6.87 -3.83
CA TYR A 179 -8.03 -7.34 -4.29
C TYR A 179 -7.12 -7.63 -3.10
N SER A 180 -6.38 -8.74 -3.19
CA SER A 180 -5.48 -9.17 -2.12
C SER A 180 -4.04 -8.90 -2.48
N LEU A 181 -3.45 -7.90 -1.83
CA LEU A 181 -2.02 -7.63 -1.93
C LEU A 181 -1.21 -8.78 -1.34
N LEU A 182 -1.66 -9.36 -0.21
CA LEU A 182 -1.02 -10.50 0.43
C LEU A 182 -0.78 -11.68 -0.55
N HIS A 183 -1.79 -12.00 -1.37
CA HIS A 183 -1.66 -13.08 -2.33
C HIS A 183 -0.87 -12.65 -3.57
N ILE A 184 -1.11 -11.45 -4.12
CA ILE A 184 -0.34 -10.91 -5.25
C ILE A 184 1.16 -10.92 -4.95
N HIS A 185 1.53 -10.55 -3.73
CA HIS A 185 2.92 -10.46 -3.28
C HIS A 185 3.59 -11.81 -3.08
N ARG A 186 2.84 -12.92 -3.10
CA ARG A 186 3.32 -14.31 -2.92
C ARG A 186 3.12 -15.18 -4.16
N ARG A 187 2.61 -14.60 -5.26
CA ARG A 187 2.42 -15.30 -6.51
C ARG A 187 3.76 -15.71 -7.11
N LYS A 188 3.99 -17.02 -7.24
CA LYS A 188 5.23 -17.58 -7.79
C LYS A 188 5.47 -17.21 -9.25
N ASP A 189 4.41 -17.08 -10.03
CA ASP A 189 4.50 -16.65 -11.43
C ASP A 189 4.94 -15.19 -11.59
N ILE A 190 4.86 -14.40 -10.52
CA ILE A 190 5.29 -13.00 -10.47
C ILE A 190 6.64 -12.86 -9.75
N TRP A 191 6.79 -13.49 -8.58
CA TRP A 191 7.93 -13.30 -7.67
C TRP A 191 8.97 -14.42 -7.71
N GLY A 192 8.75 -15.46 -8.53
CA GLY A 192 9.61 -16.63 -8.63
C GLY A 192 9.21 -17.74 -7.66
N GLU A 193 9.87 -18.90 -7.76
CA GLU A 193 9.60 -20.05 -6.88
C GLU A 193 9.89 -19.76 -5.40
N ASP A 194 10.84 -18.87 -5.14
CA ASP A 194 11.23 -18.37 -3.82
C ASP A 194 10.29 -17.27 -3.28
N ALA A 195 9.07 -17.11 -3.84
CA ALA A 195 8.13 -16.04 -3.47
C ALA A 195 7.74 -16.02 -1.99
N GLU A 196 7.85 -17.13 -1.27
CA GLU A 196 7.54 -17.19 0.16
C GLU A 196 8.75 -16.88 1.04
N ASP A 197 9.96 -16.92 0.48
CA ASP A 197 11.20 -16.67 1.20
C ASP A 197 11.42 -15.17 1.44
N PHE A 198 11.93 -14.83 2.62
CA PHE A 198 12.34 -13.47 2.95
C PHE A 198 13.74 -13.20 2.37
N LYS A 199 13.81 -12.40 1.29
CA LYS A 199 15.05 -12.17 0.54
C LYS A 199 15.20 -10.71 0.12
N PRO A 200 15.79 -9.84 0.97
CA PRO A 200 16.02 -8.42 0.63
C PRO A 200 16.80 -8.20 -0.67
N GLU A 201 17.67 -9.13 -1.06
CA GLU A 201 18.53 -9.03 -2.25
C GLU A 201 17.73 -8.89 -3.55
N ARG A 202 16.46 -9.31 -3.56
CA ARG A 202 15.51 -9.11 -4.67
C ARG A 202 15.38 -7.66 -5.09
N TRP A 203 15.50 -6.74 -4.14
CA TRP A 203 15.35 -5.30 -4.35
C TRP A 203 16.66 -4.63 -4.80
N LEU A 204 17.77 -5.38 -4.81
CA LEU A 204 19.09 -4.89 -5.19
C LEU A 204 19.47 -5.27 -6.63
N ALA A 205 18.75 -6.21 -7.24
CA ALA A 205 18.93 -6.65 -8.62
C ALA A 205 18.85 -5.49 -9.63
N ASP A 206 19.26 -5.71 -10.88
CA ASP A 206 19.08 -4.73 -11.96
C ASP A 206 17.60 -4.38 -12.16
N ASP A 207 17.30 -3.14 -12.56
CA ASP A 207 15.93 -2.65 -12.70
C ASP A 207 15.07 -3.51 -13.64
N SER A 208 15.67 -4.08 -14.70
CA SER A 208 14.98 -4.97 -15.65
C SER A 208 14.51 -6.29 -15.01
N LYS A 209 15.05 -6.67 -13.86
CA LYS A 209 14.70 -7.89 -13.11
C LYS A 209 13.84 -7.60 -11.89
N ARG A 210 13.65 -6.33 -11.53
CA ARG A 210 12.81 -5.94 -10.39
C ARG A 210 11.34 -6.02 -10.78
N VAL A 211 10.61 -6.92 -10.14
CA VAL A 211 9.18 -7.15 -10.36
C VAL A 211 8.35 -5.87 -10.28
N HIS A 212 8.64 -4.99 -9.32
CA HIS A 212 7.91 -3.72 -9.15
C HIS A 212 8.20 -2.69 -10.26
N VAL A 213 9.26 -2.87 -11.05
CA VAL A 213 9.57 -2.04 -12.22
C VAL A 213 8.86 -2.59 -13.46
N THR A 214 8.94 -3.91 -13.68
CA THR A 214 8.32 -4.56 -14.85
C THR A 214 6.80 -4.70 -14.72
N ASN A 215 6.30 -4.83 -13.50
CA ASN A 215 4.88 -4.86 -13.15
C ASN A 215 4.61 -3.98 -11.92
N PRO A 216 4.39 -2.67 -12.10
CA PRO A 216 4.18 -1.73 -10.98
C PRO A 216 3.01 -2.06 -10.06
N PHE A 217 2.02 -2.84 -10.54
CA PHE A 217 0.85 -3.23 -9.73
C PHE A 217 1.03 -4.58 -9.03
N ALA A 218 2.20 -5.22 -9.19
CA ALA A 218 2.58 -6.42 -8.43
C ALA A 218 3.13 -6.09 -7.03
N PHE A 219 3.53 -4.84 -6.77
CA PHE A 219 3.98 -4.37 -5.46
C PHE A 219 3.35 -3.02 -5.14
N LEU A 220 2.42 -2.98 -4.18
CA LEU A 220 1.61 -1.80 -3.87
C LEU A 220 1.51 -1.58 -2.36
N PRO A 221 2.63 -1.45 -1.63
CA PRO A 221 2.61 -1.25 -0.18
C PRO A 221 1.84 0.02 0.23
N PHE A 222 1.78 1.00 -0.68
CA PHE A 222 1.17 2.32 -0.48
C PHE A 222 0.03 2.61 -1.48
N ASN A 223 -0.58 1.56 -2.04
CA ASN A 223 -1.55 1.65 -3.14
C ASN A 223 -0.98 2.32 -4.41
N GLY A 224 -1.84 2.60 -5.40
CA GLY A 224 -1.49 3.26 -6.65
C GLY A 224 -2.66 4.08 -7.22
N GLY A 225 -2.41 4.86 -8.27
CA GLY A 225 -3.40 5.72 -8.90
C GLY A 225 -3.70 7.01 -8.11
N PRO A 226 -4.86 7.66 -8.33
CA PRO A 226 -5.18 8.99 -7.76
C PRO A 226 -5.15 9.07 -6.22
N ARG A 227 -5.25 7.92 -5.54
CA ARG A 227 -5.25 7.81 -4.07
C ARG A 227 -3.98 7.13 -3.53
N MET A 228 -2.88 7.17 -4.27
CA MET A 228 -1.57 6.70 -3.79
C MET A 228 -1.16 7.51 -2.56
N VAL A 229 -0.68 6.84 -1.52
CA VAL A 229 -0.09 7.54 -0.37
C VAL A 229 1.20 8.20 -0.84
N LYS A 230 1.27 9.52 -0.77
CA LYS A 230 2.49 10.28 -1.09
C LYS A 230 3.46 10.14 0.09
N THR A 231 4.55 9.40 -0.11
CA THR A 231 5.67 9.25 0.83
C THR A 231 6.80 10.20 0.48
#